data_AF-A0A354MEP9-F1
#
_entry.id   AF-A0A354MEP9-F1
#
_cell.length_a   1.000
_cell.length_b   1.000
_cell.length_c   1.000
_cell.angle_alpha   90.00
_cell.angle_beta   90.00
_cell.angle_gamma   90.00
#
_symmetry.space_group_name_H-M   'P 1'
#
loop_
_entity.id
_entity.type
_entity.pdbx_description
1 polymer ?
#
loop_
_entity_poly.entity_id
_entity_poly.type
_entity_poly.pdbx_seq_one_letter_code
_entity_poly.pdbx_strand_id
1 'polypeptide(L)'
;MPTINFTKPLMIALALIIYIVLVQIANKKRKSIIIALMLFTSLMILIFQSAEYILLSPDTAEEVKKTLTYSIMGDMFFIYLSFISYLYLDKKFEKLKTNKPKKNKNNKDLDWFWSKT
;
A
#
# COMPACT_ATOMS: atom_id res chain seq x y z
N MET A 1 -21.73 5.19 13.89
CA MET A 1 -20.40 5.78 14.23
C MET A 1 -20.08 6.88 13.22
N PRO A 2 -19.15 7.83 13.47
CA PRO A 2 -18.81 8.82 12.46
C PRO A 2 -18.23 8.08 11.25
N THR A 3 -19.01 8.02 10.17
CA THR A 3 -18.61 7.37 8.93
C THR A 3 -17.63 8.30 8.22
N ILE A 4 -16.45 7.80 7.87
CA ILE A 4 -15.54 8.53 7.00
C ILE A 4 -16.18 8.51 5.62
N ASN A 5 -16.89 9.58 5.31
CA ASN A 5 -17.71 9.64 4.11
C ASN A 5 -16.84 10.08 2.92
N PHE A 6 -16.19 9.12 2.27
CA PHE A 6 -15.35 9.34 1.09
C PHE A 6 -16.15 9.83 -0.14
N THR A 7 -17.47 9.90 -0.07
CA THR A 7 -18.29 10.60 -1.08
C THR A 7 -17.95 12.09 -1.18
N LYS A 8 -17.34 12.66 -0.13
CA LYS A 8 -16.81 14.03 -0.17
C LYS A 8 -15.38 14.00 -0.72
N PRO A 9 -15.11 14.53 -1.93
CA PRO A 9 -13.79 14.50 -2.55
C PRO A 9 -12.71 15.19 -1.69
N LEU A 10 -13.12 16.15 -0.86
CA LEU A 10 -12.26 16.83 0.10
C LEU A 10 -11.67 15.87 1.15
N MET A 11 -12.44 14.89 1.64
CA MET A 11 -11.97 13.91 2.63
C MET A 11 -10.94 12.96 2.02
N ILE A 12 -11.15 12.54 0.77
CA ILE A 12 -10.17 11.73 0.03
C ILE A 12 -8.86 12.51 -0.14
N ALA A 13 -8.94 13.78 -0.57
CA ALA A 13 -7.76 14.62 -0.76
C ALA A 13 -6.97 14.80 0.54
N LEU A 14 -7.66 15.03 1.66
CA LEU A 14 -7.03 15.18 2.97
C LEU A 14 -6.36 13.88 3.44
N ALA A 15 -7.03 12.74 3.30
CA ALA A 15 -6.47 11.43 3.60
C ALA A 15 -5.22 11.13 2.76
N LEU A 16 -5.24 11.51 1.47
CA LEU A 16 -4.10 11.36 0.57
C LEU A 16 -2.91 12.22 1.00
N ILE A 17 -3.15 13.47 1.40
CA ILE A 17 -2.09 14.37 1.90
C ILE A 17 -1.45 13.78 3.16
N ILE A 18 -2.26 13.33 4.12
CA ILE A 18 -1.77 12.68 5.35
C ILE A 18 -0.94 11.45 5.00
N TYR A 19 -1.41 10.62 4.06
CA TYR A 19 -0.70 9.44 3.59
C TYR A 19 0.69 9.80 3.03
N ILE A 20 0.77 10.80 2.13
CA ILE A 20 2.03 11.23 1.52
C ILE A 20 3.02 11.70 2.59
N VAL A 21 2.56 12.51 3.55
CA VAL A 21 3.39 13.00 4.66
C VAL A 21 3.94 11.84 5.50
N LEU A 22 3.12 10.84 5.82
CA LEU A 22 3.55 9.66 6.57
C LEU A 22 4.59 8.84 5.79
N VAL A 23 4.41 8.66 4.48
CA VAL A 23 5.40 7.99 3.61
C VAL A 23 6.72 8.75 3.59
N GLN A 24 6.70 10.08 3.49
CA GLN A 24 7.92 10.88 3.54
C GLN A 24 8.66 10.73 4.88
N ILE A 25 7.92 10.75 6.00
CA ILE A 25 8.49 10.55 7.34
C ILE A 25 9.10 9.14 7.47
N ALA A 26 8.38 8.11 7.01
CA ALA A 26 8.84 6.73 7.05
C ALA A 26 10.09 6.52 6.19
N ASN A 27 10.15 7.17 5.02
CA ASN A 27 11.30 7.15 4.13
C ASN A 27 12.52 7.82 4.77
N LYS A 28 12.36 9.03 5.34
CA LYS A 28 13.45 9.77 6.00
C LYS A 28 14.02 9.01 7.20
N LYS A 29 13.17 8.35 7.99
CA LYS A 29 13.58 7.55 9.15
C LYS A 29 14.05 6.12 8.77
N ARG A 30 13.87 5.69 7.51
CA ARG A 30 14.09 4.31 7.04
C ARG A 30 13.40 3.27 7.93
N LYS A 31 12.20 3.61 8.41
CA LYS A 31 11.39 2.78 9.32
C LYS A 31 10.12 2.31 8.59
N SER A 32 10.20 1.13 7.97
CA SER A 32 9.06 0.49 7.30
C SER A 32 7.90 0.16 8.25
N ILE A 33 8.18 0.02 9.56
CA ILE A 33 7.16 -0.25 10.60
C ILE A 33 6.05 0.81 10.64
N ILE A 34 6.35 2.06 10.28
CA ILE A 34 5.36 3.15 10.24
C ILE A 34 4.32 2.86 9.16
N ILE A 35 4.76 2.39 7.99
CA ILE A 35 3.87 2.03 6.88
C ILE A 35 3.17 0.70 7.16
N ALA A 36 3.82 -0.24 7.85
CA ALA A 36 3.18 -1.49 8.29
C ALA A 36 2.00 -1.23 9.23
N LEU A 37 2.16 -0.32 10.21
CA LEU A 37 1.07 0.09 11.09
C LEU A 37 -0.08 0.72 10.31
N MET A 38 0.24 1.57 9.34
CA MET A 38 -0.77 2.20 8.48
C MET A 38 -1.54 1.20 7.60
N LEU A 39 -0.84 0.19 7.08
CA LEU A 39 -1.45 -0.92 6.37
C LEU A 39 -2.40 -1.70 7.30
N PHE A 40 -1.94 -2.01 8.52
CA PHE A 40 -2.74 -2.73 9.50
C PHE A 40 -4.00 -1.96 9.91
N THR A 41 -3.90 -0.65 10.14
CA THR A 41 -5.07 0.19 10.43
C THR A 41 -6.05 0.22 9.27
N SER A 42 -5.57 0.29 8.03
CA SER A 42 -6.44 0.28 6.85
C SER A 42 -7.16 -1.06 6.67
N LEU A 43 -6.50 -2.18 6.97
CA LEU A 43 -7.12 -3.51 6.98
C LEU A 43 -8.20 -3.64 8.05
N MET A 44 -7.98 -3.09 9.24
CA MET A 44 -8.99 -3.10 10.30
C MET A 44 -10.23 -2.30 9.89
N ILE A 45 -10.05 -1.10 9.34
CA ILE A 45 -11.15 -0.27 8.84
C ILE A 45 -11.97 -1.02 7.77
N LEU A 46 -11.29 -1.71 6.84
CA LEU A 46 -11.96 -2.51 5.81
C LEU A 46 -12.82 -3.62 6.42
N ILE A 47 -12.33 -4.32 7.45
CA ILE A 47 -13.09 -5.38 8.13
C ILE A 47 -14.35 -4.79 8.78
N PHE A 48 -14.23 -3.65 9.47
CA PHE A 48 -15.38 -2.99 10.08
C PHE A 48 -16.41 -2.53 9.04
N GLN A 49 -15.99 -1.89 7.95
CA GLN A 49 -16.91 -1.48 6.88
C GLN A 49 -17.57 -2.67 6.18
N SER A 50 -16.84 -3.77 6.00
CA SER A 50 -17.39 -4.99 5.41
C SER A 50 -18.44 -5.63 6.32
N ALA A 51 -18.20 -5.65 7.64
CA ALA A 51 -19.18 -6.12 8.61
C ALA A 51 -20.42 -5.22 8.64
N GLU A 52 -20.24 -3.91 8.60
CA GLU A 52 -21.34 -2.94 8.54
C GLU A 52 -22.17 -3.09 7.25
N TYR A 53 -21.52 -3.39 6.11
CA TYR A 53 -22.21 -3.67 4.85
C TYR A 53 -23.13 -4.90 4.93
N ILE A 54 -22.66 -5.98 5.58
CA ILE A 54 -23.41 -7.24 5.71
C ILE A 54 -24.57 -7.09 6.70
N LEU A 55 -24.36 -6.34 7.79
CA LEU A 55 -25.35 -6.10 8.83
C LEU A 55 -26.41 -5.06 8.44
N LEU A 56 -26.22 -4.37 7.30
CA LEU A 56 -27.15 -3.36 6.82
C LEU A 56 -28.47 -4.01 6.38
N SER A 57 -29.58 -3.62 7.02
CA SER A 57 -30.92 -4.13 6.67
C SER A 57 -31.28 -3.82 5.22
N PRO A 58 -32.05 -4.69 4.53
CA PRO A 58 -32.39 -4.50 3.12
C PRO A 58 -33.11 -3.18 2.83
N ASP A 59 -33.90 -2.67 3.79
CA ASP A 59 -34.65 -1.40 3.73
C ASP A 59 -33.80 -0.13 3.94
N THR A 60 -32.50 -0.27 4.19
CA THR A 60 -31.63 0.92 4.26
C THR A 60 -31.50 1.58 2.88
N ALA A 61 -31.59 2.91 2.87
CA ALA A 61 -31.55 3.73 1.65
C ALA A 61 -30.37 3.34 0.74
N GLU A 62 -30.65 3.18 -0.56
CA GLU A 62 -29.64 2.82 -1.57
C GLU A 62 -28.43 3.78 -1.56
N GLU A 63 -28.66 5.03 -1.18
CA GLU A 63 -27.61 6.04 -1.01
C GLU A 63 -26.57 5.66 0.06
N VAL A 64 -27.00 5.02 1.15
CA VAL A 64 -26.10 4.56 2.22
C VAL A 64 -25.26 3.38 1.73
N LYS A 65 -25.88 2.41 1.04
CA LYS A 65 -25.17 1.29 0.43
C LYS A 65 -24.13 1.78 -0.58
N LYS A 66 -24.52 2.70 -1.47
CA LYS A 66 -23.63 3.32 -2.46
C LYS A 66 -22.45 4.04 -1.80
N THR A 67 -22.71 4.82 -0.75
CA THR A 67 -21.68 5.51 0.04
C THR A 67 -20.68 4.52 0.64
N LEU A 68 -21.18 3.42 1.23
CA LEU A 68 -20.34 2.40 1.84
C LEU A 68 -19.50 1.66 0.79
N THR A 69 -20.05 1.36 -0.38
CA THR A 69 -19.31 0.75 -1.49
C THR A 69 -18.15 1.64 -1.96
N TYR A 70 -18.37 2.95 -2.13
CA TYR A 70 -17.28 3.87 -2.47
C TYR A 70 -16.24 3.98 -1.37
N SER A 71 -16.66 3.91 -0.10
CA SER A 71 -15.76 3.89 1.05
C SER A 71 -14.82 2.68 1.02
N ILE A 72 -15.38 1.48 0.80
CA ILE A 72 -14.63 0.22 0.67
C ILE A 72 -13.64 0.29 -0.49
N MET A 73 -14.04 0.88 -1.62
CA MET A 73 -13.17 1.06 -2.78
C MET A 73 -11.99 2.00 -2.48
N GLY A 74 -12.24 3.08 -1.73
CA GLY A 74 -11.20 3.98 -1.23
C GLY A 74 -10.22 3.27 -0.28
N ASP A 75 -10.72 2.47 0.65
CA ASP A 75 -9.89 1.70 1.58
C ASP A 75 -9.00 0.70 0.84
N MET A 76 -9.52 0.01 -0.18
CA MET A 76 -8.71 -0.88 -1.03
C MET A 76 -7.55 -0.13 -1.70
N PHE A 77 -7.81 1.09 -2.20
CA PHE A 77 -6.77 1.92 -2.79
C PHE A 77 -5.66 2.28 -1.79
N PHE A 78 -6.03 2.67 -0.55
CA PHE A 78 -5.06 2.96 0.50
C PHE A 78 -4.29 1.74 0.99
N ILE A 79 -4.93 0.57 1.06
CA ILE A 79 -4.26 -0.70 1.37
C ILE A 79 -3.21 -0.99 0.31
N TYR A 80 -3.56 -0.89 -0.97
CA TYR A 80 -2.64 -1.14 -2.07
C TYR A 80 -1.43 -0.19 -2.05
N LEU A 81 -1.68 1.11 -1.89
CA LEU A 81 -0.62 2.11 -1.73
C LEU A 81 0.27 1.80 -0.53
N SER A 82 -0.32 1.54 0.64
CA SER A 82 0.40 1.21 1.88
C SER A 82 1.29 -0.02 1.69
N PHE A 83 0.78 -1.05 1.00
CA PHE A 83 1.51 -2.26 0.72
C PHE A 83 2.73 -2.00 -0.16
N ILE A 84 2.57 -1.28 -1.28
CA ILE A 84 3.70 -0.93 -2.16
C ILE A 84 4.74 -0.09 -1.42
N SER A 85 4.30 0.93 -0.67
CA SER A 85 5.19 1.80 0.10
C SER A 85 5.94 1.02 1.19
N TYR A 86 5.29 0.04 1.83
CA TYR A 86 5.93 -0.85 2.78
C TYR A 86 7.03 -1.68 2.12
N LEU A 87 6.74 -2.31 0.99
CA LEU A 87 7.72 -3.08 0.22
C LEU A 87 8.88 -2.21 -0.28
N TYR A 88 8.61 -0.95 -0.66
CA TYR A 88 9.63 -0.01 -1.09
C TYR A 88 10.63 0.32 0.04
N LEU A 89 10.15 0.46 1.27
CA LEU A 89 10.97 0.80 2.44
C LEU A 89 11.56 -0.40 3.16
N ASP A 90 11.08 -1.61 2.88
CA ASP A 90 11.58 -2.80 3.54
C ASP A 90 13.00 -3.16 3.07
N LYS A 91 13.91 -3.28 4.04
CA LYS A 91 15.34 -3.51 3.80
C LYS A 91 15.61 -4.81 3.05
N LYS A 92 14.74 -5.82 3.21
CA LYS A 92 14.87 -7.09 2.49
C LYS A 92 14.61 -6.91 1.00
N PHE A 93 13.63 -6.09 0.64
CA PHE A 93 13.33 -5.73 -0.75
C PHE A 93 14.35 -4.76 -1.35
N GLU A 94 14.92 -3.84 -0.57
CA GLU A 94 16.07 -3.05 -1.05
C GLU A 94 17.24 -3.94 -1.45
N LYS A 95 17.58 -4.93 -0.62
CA LYS A 95 18.65 -5.90 -0.95
C LYS A 95 18.35 -6.69 -2.22
N LEU A 96 17.09 -7.05 -2.48
CA LEU A 96 16.68 -7.70 -3.73
C LEU A 96 16.81 -6.77 -4.95
N LYS A 97 16.51 -5.47 -4.79
CA LYS A 97 16.74 -4.47 -5.85
C LYS A 97 18.22 -4.22 -6.13
N THR A 98 19.06 -4.21 -5.09
CA THR A 98 20.50 -3.92 -5.21
C THR A 98 21.33 -5.16 -5.55
N ASN A 99 20.86 -6.36 -5.22
CA ASN A 99 21.44 -7.63 -5.67
C ASN A 99 21.07 -7.90 -7.14
N LYS A 100 21.32 -6.93 -8.03
CA LYS A 100 21.77 -7.32 -9.37
C LYS A 100 23.00 -8.21 -9.15
N PRO A 101 23.15 -9.33 -9.87
CA PRO A 101 24.34 -10.16 -9.71
C PRO A 101 25.53 -9.23 -9.79
N LYS A 102 26.35 -9.19 -8.71
CA LYS A 102 27.63 -8.49 -8.76
C LYS A 102 28.26 -9.00 -10.03
N LYS A 103 28.41 -8.14 -11.05
CA LYS A 103 29.22 -8.49 -12.23
C LYS A 103 30.57 -8.80 -11.64
N ASN A 104 30.86 -10.09 -11.48
CA ASN A 104 32.13 -10.52 -10.95
C ASN A 104 33.12 -10.09 -12.01
N LYS A 105 33.86 -9.01 -11.76
CA LYS A 105 34.78 -8.41 -12.73
C LYS A 105 35.90 -9.38 -13.13
N ASN A 106 35.98 -10.53 -12.44
CA ASN A 106 36.96 -11.59 -12.59
C ASN A 106 36.37 -12.94 -13.09
N ASN A 107 35.09 -13.03 -13.48
CA ASN A 107 34.59 -14.26 -14.09
C ASN A 107 35.04 -14.34 -15.56
N LYS A 108 36.25 -14.87 -15.76
CA LYS A 108 36.73 -15.36 -17.08
C LYS A 108 36.05 -16.66 -17.52
N ASP A 109 35.07 -17.14 -16.74
CA ASP A 109 34.42 -18.45 -16.90
C ASP A 109 33.75 -18.65 -18.28
N LEU A 110 33.50 -17.57 -19.02
CA LEU A 110 32.88 -17.60 -20.35
C LEU A 110 33.77 -17.01 -21.44
N ASP A 111 35.01 -16.59 -21.12
CA ASP A 111 35.92 -16.04 -22.13
C ASP A 111 36.29 -17.09 -23.19
N TRP A 112 36.34 -18.37 -22.79
CA TRP A 112 36.58 -19.51 -23.69
C TRP A 112 35.42 -19.78 -24.67
N PHE A 113 34.19 -19.37 -24.34
CA PHE A 113 33.02 -19.53 -25.20
C PHE A 113 33.00 -18.48 -26.32
N TRP A 114 33.63 -17.33 -26.09
CA TRP A 114 33.70 -16.22 -27.05
C TRP A 114 35.07 -16.09 -27.72
N SER A 115 36.08 -16.88 -27.32
CA SER A 115 37.34 -16.96 -28.05
C SER A 115 37.10 -17.66 -29.38
N LYS A 116 36.89 -16.86 -30.42
CA LYS A 116 36.86 -17.31 -31.81
C LYS A 116 38.18 -18.04 -32.11
N THR A 117 38.06 -19.32 -32.44
CA THR A 117 39.11 -20.12 -33.06
C THR A 117 39.50 -19.51 -34.40
#